data_AF-A0A962GDT8-F1
#
_entry.id   AF-A0A962GDT8-F1
#
_cell.length_a   1.000
_cell.length_b   1.000
_cell.length_c   1.000
_cell.angle_alpha   90.00
_cell.angle_beta   90.00
_cell.angle_gamma   90.00
#
_symmetry.space_group_name_H-M   'P 1'
#
loop_
_entity.id
_entity.type
_entity.pdbx_description
1 polymer ?
#
loop_
_entity_poly.entity_id
_entity_poly.type
_entity_poly.pdbx_seq_one_letter_code
_entity_poly.pdbx_strand_id
1 'polypeptide(L)'
;FIADNCIGCGNCERNCPYGVIHMASKPPKKPGLLQWLLLGRGPGPGEAPYDPNAKKDPTAKKAVKCDMCKDQPGGAACVRACPTGAAIRISPEEFPAYAQSRR
;
A
#
# COMPACT_ATOMS: atom_id res chain seq x y z
N PHE A 1 1.83 6.50 8.28
CA PHE A 1 1.49 6.72 6.86
C PHE A 1 2.40 7.82 6.30
N ILE A 2 2.41 8.06 4.99
CA ILE A 2 3.10 9.21 4.38
C ILE A 2 2.07 10.32 4.20
N ALA A 3 2.37 11.52 4.69
CA ALA A 3 1.46 12.67 4.64
C ALA A 3 1.53 13.41 3.29
N ASP A 4 0.55 14.26 3.02
CA ASP A 4 0.40 14.95 1.73
C ASP A 4 1.47 16.00 1.44
N ASN A 5 2.18 16.45 2.46
CA ASN A 5 3.35 17.33 2.37
C ASN A 5 4.64 16.63 1.90
N CYS A 6 4.57 15.36 1.46
CA CYS A 6 5.70 14.67 0.87
C CYS A 6 6.13 15.33 -0.46
N ILE A 7 7.34 15.88 -0.47
CA ILE A 7 7.95 16.56 -1.64
C ILE A 7 8.74 15.61 -2.56
N GLY A 8 8.84 14.32 -2.23
CA GLY A 8 9.50 13.35 -3.08
C GLY A 8 11.04 13.31 -3.02
N CYS A 9 11.69 13.87 -1.98
CA CYS A 9 13.16 13.93 -1.90
C CYS A 9 13.89 12.57 -1.73
N GLY A 10 13.18 11.50 -1.36
CA GLY A 10 13.75 10.14 -1.27
C GLY A 10 14.70 9.87 -0.10
N ASN A 11 14.91 10.81 0.83
CA ASN A 11 15.78 10.57 2.00
C ASN A 11 15.26 9.45 2.91
N CYS A 12 13.94 9.32 3.04
CA CYS A 12 13.32 8.28 3.86
C CYS A 12 13.51 6.87 3.27
N GLU A 13 13.48 6.72 1.95
CA GLU A 13 13.78 5.44 1.27
C GLU A 13 15.23 5.03 1.51
N ARG A 14 16.19 5.93 1.26
CA ARG A 14 17.63 5.65 1.41
C ARG A 14 18.07 5.31 2.84
N ASN A 15 17.42 5.94 3.82
CA ASN A 15 17.78 5.75 5.23
C ASN A 15 16.93 4.68 5.93
N CYS A 16 16.00 4.01 5.25
CA CYS A 16 15.20 2.97 5.88
C CYS A 16 16.03 1.69 6.04
N PRO A 17 16.39 1.28 7.27
CA PRO A 17 17.24 0.09 7.48
C PRO A 17 16.55 -1.21 7.05
N TYR A 18 15.22 -1.22 7.01
CA TYR A 18 14.41 -2.36 6.61
C TYR A 18 14.06 -2.37 5.12
N GLY A 19 14.36 -1.30 4.37
CA GLY A 19 14.02 -1.20 2.95
C GLY A 19 12.52 -1.21 2.63
N VAL A 20 11.65 -0.87 3.58
CA VAL A 20 10.17 -0.96 3.44
C VAL A 20 9.50 0.33 2.94
N ILE A 21 10.29 1.35 2.61
CA ILE A 21 9.81 2.61 2.04
C ILE A 21 10.25 2.65 0.59
N HIS A 22 9.34 2.96 -0.32
CA HIS A 22 9.62 3.04 -1.75
C HIS A 22 9.15 4.38 -2.33
N MET A 23 9.79 4.83 -3.40
CA MET A 23 9.33 5.99 -4.17
C MET A 23 8.47 5.55 -5.35
N ALA A 24 7.18 5.84 -5.31
CA ALA A 24 6.22 5.47 -6.35
C ALA A 24 5.57 6.70 -7.01
N SER A 25 5.32 6.64 -8.31
CA SER A 25 4.51 7.62 -9.02
C SER A 25 3.02 7.30 -8.85
N LYS A 26 2.17 8.32 -8.94
CA LYS A 26 0.72 8.12 -8.94
C LYS A 26 0.33 7.33 -10.21
N PRO A 27 -0.42 6.22 -10.10
CA PRO A 27 -0.90 5.50 -11.27
C PRO A 27 -1.83 6.40 -12.11
N PRO A 28 -1.88 6.20 -13.44
CA PRO A 28 -2.80 6.93 -14.29
C PRO A 28 -4.25 6.65 -13.88
N LYS A 29 -5.15 7.59 -14.21
CA LYS A 29 -6.59 7.39 -13.98
C LYS A 29 -7.08 6.22 -14.83
N LYS A 30 -7.82 5.30 -14.21
CA LYS A 30 -8.45 4.18 -14.93
C LYS A 30 -9.42 4.69 -16.01
N PRO A 31 -9.45 4.05 -17.19
CA PRO A 31 -10.45 4.35 -18.21
C PRO A 31 -11.85 3.97 -17.72
N GLY A 32 -12.87 4.55 -18.37
CA GLY A 32 -14.27 4.21 -18.06
C GLY A 32 -14.61 2.77 -18.46
N LEU A 33 -15.65 2.19 -17.83
CA LEU A 33 -16.06 0.80 -18.03
C LEU A 33 -16.31 0.45 -19.51
N LEU A 34 -17.04 1.30 -20.24
CA LEU A 34 -17.30 1.13 -21.68
C LEU A 34 -16.02 1.20 -22.51
N GLN A 35 -15.10 2.09 -22.16
CA GLN A 35 -13.85 2.26 -22.89
C GLN A 35 -12.92 1.05 -22.70
N TRP A 36 -12.91 0.46 -21.50
CA TRP A 36 -12.23 -0.81 -21.26
C TRP A 36 -12.90 -1.95 -22.03
N LEU A 37 -14.22 -2.12 -21.92
CA LEU A 37 -14.95 -3.24 -22.51
C LEU A 37 -14.88 -3.26 -24.05
N LEU A 38 -15.00 -2.09 -24.68
CA LEU A 38 -15.08 -1.98 -26.14
C LEU A 38 -13.71 -1.85 -26.81
N LEU A 39 -12.71 -1.27 -26.15
CA LEU A 39 -11.41 -0.95 -26.76
C LEU A 39 -10.23 -1.67 -26.09
N GLY A 40 -10.48 -2.51 -25.08
CA GLY A 40 -9.41 -3.17 -24.31
C GLY A 40 -8.45 -2.18 -23.65
N ARG A 41 -8.88 -0.94 -23.40
CA ARG A 41 -8.00 0.11 -22.91
C ARG A 41 -7.84 -0.01 -21.40
N GLY A 42 -6.60 -0.14 -20.94
CA GLY A 42 -6.21 -0.11 -19.52
C GLY A 42 -6.72 -1.30 -18.68
N PRO A 43 -6.48 -1.28 -17.35
CA PRO A 43 -6.86 -2.36 -16.46
C PRO A 43 -8.39 -2.42 -16.24
N GLY A 44 -8.90 -3.63 -16.12
CA GLY A 44 -10.33 -3.93 -16.01
C GLY A 44 -10.94 -3.70 -14.63
N PRO A 45 -12.26 -3.97 -14.51
CA PRO A 45 -12.96 -3.97 -13.23
C PRO A 45 -12.31 -4.98 -12.27
N GLY A 46 -12.01 -4.54 -11.04
CA GLY A 46 -11.37 -5.38 -10.03
C GLY A 46 -9.83 -5.49 -10.12
N GLU A 47 -9.22 -5.13 -11.25
CA GLU A 47 -7.76 -5.13 -11.38
C GLU A 47 -7.14 -3.94 -10.65
N ALA A 48 -5.86 -4.02 -10.26
CA ALA A 48 -5.17 -2.87 -9.70
C ALA A 48 -5.08 -1.73 -10.75
N PRO A 49 -5.08 -0.45 -10.36
CA PRO A 49 -4.81 0.67 -11.27
C PRO A 49 -3.36 0.70 -11.79
N TYR A 50 -2.61 -0.38 -11.57
CA TYR A 50 -1.24 -0.54 -12.01
C TYR A 50 -1.22 -1.07 -13.43
N ASP A 51 -0.85 -0.22 -14.37
CA ASP A 51 -0.55 -0.62 -15.74
C ASP A 51 0.97 -0.58 -15.93
N PRO A 52 1.64 -1.72 -16.17
CA PRO A 52 3.09 -1.77 -16.37
C PRO A 52 3.52 -0.97 -17.61
N ASN A 53 2.63 -0.77 -18.58
CA ASN A 53 2.87 -0.04 -19.82
C ASN A 53 2.53 1.46 -19.72
N ALA A 54 1.96 1.91 -18.59
CA ALA A 54 1.63 3.31 -18.41
C ALA A 54 2.89 4.17 -18.34
N LYS A 55 2.85 5.34 -19.01
CA LYS A 55 3.85 6.38 -18.87
C LYS A 55 3.89 6.85 -17.41
N LYS A 56 4.98 6.54 -16.72
CA LYS A 56 5.26 6.99 -15.36
C LYS A 56 5.76 8.43 -15.44
N ASP A 57 5.13 9.34 -14.71
CA ASP A 57 5.67 10.68 -14.50
C ASP A 57 6.92 10.57 -13.61
N PRO A 58 8.13 10.87 -14.12
CA PRO A 58 9.36 10.77 -13.34
C PRO A 58 9.48 11.88 -12.28
N THR A 59 8.72 12.97 -12.41
CA THR A 59 8.80 14.17 -11.56
C THR A 59 7.86 14.14 -10.36
N ALA A 60 6.86 13.26 -10.36
CA ALA A 60 5.83 13.18 -9.33
C ALA A 60 5.90 11.88 -8.50
N LYS A 61 7.07 11.56 -7.94
CA LYS A 61 7.24 10.41 -7.04
C LYS A 61 6.95 10.80 -5.59
N LYS A 62 6.07 10.07 -4.92
CA LYS A 62 5.83 10.18 -3.48
C LYS A 62 6.32 8.93 -2.76
N ALA A 63 6.73 9.10 -1.50
CA ALA A 63 7.07 7.97 -0.67
C ALA A 63 5.81 7.12 -0.41
N VAL A 64 5.95 5.81 -0.46
CA VAL A 64 4.92 4.82 -0.10
C VAL A 64 5.50 3.86 0.92
N LYS A 65 4.69 3.51 1.91
CA LYS A 65 5.01 2.51 2.94
C LYS A 65 3.71 1.91 3.47
N CYS A 66 3.80 0.79 4.18
CA CYS A 66 2.66 0.27 4.94
C CYS A 66 2.12 1.35 5.90
N ASP A 67 0.86 1.74 5.69
CA ASP A 67 0.13 2.71 6.48
C ASP A 67 -0.65 2.06 7.63
N MET A 68 -0.50 0.74 7.79
CA MET A 68 -1.20 -0.07 8.76
C MET A 68 -2.71 -0.15 8.54
N CYS A 69 -3.19 0.09 7.31
CA CYS A 69 -4.60 0.12 6.97
C CYS A 69 -5.41 1.04 7.89
N LYS A 70 -4.83 2.17 8.30
CA LYS A 70 -5.42 3.08 9.30
C LYS A 70 -6.82 3.59 8.94
N ASP A 71 -7.12 3.68 7.65
CA ASP A 71 -8.39 4.20 7.13
C ASP A 71 -9.34 3.08 6.67
N GLN A 72 -8.97 1.81 6.86
CA GLN A 72 -9.80 0.66 6.50
C GLN A 72 -10.70 0.27 7.69
N PRO A 73 -12.04 0.29 7.55
CA PRO A 73 -12.95 -0.09 8.63
C PRO A 73 -12.72 -1.52 9.14
N GLY A 74 -12.37 -2.44 8.22
CA GLY A 74 -12.02 -3.83 8.56
C GLY A 74 -10.62 -4.00 9.17
N GLY A 75 -9.87 -2.93 9.44
CA GLY A 75 -8.52 -2.99 9.96
C GLY A 75 -7.49 -3.57 8.99
N ALA A 76 -6.38 -4.06 9.54
CA ALA A 76 -5.22 -4.55 8.79
C ALA A 76 -5.57 -5.69 7.82
N ALA A 77 -5.55 -5.39 6.52
CA ALA A 77 -5.93 -6.34 5.47
C ALA A 77 -5.03 -7.58 5.45
N CYS A 78 -3.72 -7.42 5.69
CA CYS A 78 -2.78 -8.53 5.73
C CYS A 78 -3.05 -9.50 6.90
N VAL A 79 -3.51 -8.99 8.05
CA VAL A 79 -3.89 -9.82 9.21
C VAL A 79 -5.13 -10.64 8.88
N ARG A 80 -6.18 -10.01 8.35
CA ARG A 80 -7.41 -10.71 7.95
C ARG A 80 -7.21 -11.72 6.84
N ALA A 81 -6.28 -11.45 5.93
CA ALA A 81 -5.99 -12.32 4.80
C ALA A 81 -5.10 -13.52 5.18
N CYS A 82 -4.44 -13.50 6.35
CA CYS A 82 -3.49 -14.54 6.73
C CYS A 82 -4.22 -15.80 7.26
N PRO A 83 -4.26 -16.92 6.53
CA PRO A 83 -5.03 -18.09 6.95
C PRO A 83 -4.34 -18.86 8.09
N THR A 84 -3.04 -18.64 8.29
CA THR A 84 -2.24 -19.35 9.30
C THR A 84 -2.15 -18.61 10.63
N GLY A 85 -2.64 -17.35 10.70
CA GLY A 85 -2.47 -16.50 11.87
C GLY A 85 -1.02 -16.01 12.10
N ALA A 86 -0.16 -16.04 11.07
CA ALA A 86 1.22 -15.57 11.17
C ALA A 86 1.34 -14.05 11.33
N ALA A 87 0.40 -13.29 10.77
CA ALA A 87 0.32 -11.84 10.95
C ALA A 87 -0.79 -11.50 11.95
N ILE A 88 -0.44 -10.80 13.02
CA ILE A 88 -1.39 -10.24 13.99
C ILE A 88 -1.11 -8.76 14.23
N ARG A 89 -2.10 -8.04 14.73
CA ARG A 89 -1.97 -6.66 15.15
C ARG A 89 -2.60 -6.54 16.53
N ILE A 90 -1.81 -6.08 17.48
CA ILE A 90 -2.18 -5.89 18.89
C ILE A 90 -1.73 -4.51 19.33
N SER A 91 -2.44 -3.91 20.27
CA SER A 91 -2.03 -2.65 20.87
C SER A 91 -0.88 -2.86 21.88
N PRO A 92 -0.14 -1.80 22.24
CA PRO A 92 0.88 -1.90 23.28
C PRO A 92 0.35 -2.43 24.61
N GLU A 93 -0.90 -2.13 24.95
CA GLU A 93 -1.55 -2.54 26.20
C GLU A 93 -1.89 -4.05 26.21
N GLU A 94 -2.19 -4.62 25.04
CA GLU A 94 -2.49 -6.05 24.88
C GLU A 94 -1.21 -6.91 24.80
N PHE A 95 -0.07 -6.29 24.51
CA PHE A 95 1.21 -6.98 24.28
C PHE A 95 1.67 -7.86 25.44
N PRO A 96 1.61 -7.44 26.72
CA PRO A 96 2.06 -8.29 27.84
C PRO A 96 1.26 -9.60 27.95
N ALA A 97 -0.06 -9.53 27.81
CA ALA A 97 -0.94 -10.71 27.89
C ALA A 97 -0.68 -11.65 26.71
N TYR A 98 -0.53 -11.10 25.49
CA TYR A 98 -0.19 -11.88 24.32
C TYR A 98 1.16 -12.60 24.46
N ALA A 99 2.20 -11.89 24.91
CA ALA A 99 3.53 -12.47 25.09
C ALA A 99 3.57 -13.59 26.14
N GLN A 100 2.75 -13.51 27.19
CA GLN A 100 2.61 -14.57 28.20
C GLN A 100 1.91 -15.81 27.64
N SER A 101 0.90 -15.65 26.78
CA SER A 101 0.16 -16.77 26.18
C SER A 101 0.97 -17.65 25.21
N ARG A 102 2.16 -17.19 24.81
CA ARG A 102 3.03 -17.85 23.83
C ARG A 102 4.30 -18.47 24.46
N ARG A 103 4.44 -18.39 25.78
CA ARG A 103 5.47 -19.11 26.54
C ARG A 103 4.97 -20.50 26.92
#